data_AF-A0A3D1R2X7-F1
#
_entry.id   AF-A0A3D1R2X7-F1
#
_cell.length_a   1.000
_cell.length_b   1.000
_cell.length_c   1.000
_cell.angle_alpha   90.00
_cell.angle_beta   90.00
_cell.angle_gamma   90.00
#
_symmetry.space_group_name_H-M   'P 1'
#
loop_
_entity.id
_entity.type
_entity.pdbx_description
1 polymer ?
#
loop_
_entity_poly.entity_id
_entity_poly.type
_entity_poly.pdbx_seq_one_letter_code
_entity_poly.pdbx_strand_id
1 'polypeptide(L)'
;MNNPVIKLVIVLAVLLGAAGFGVSKYQSKTSEYDHKLGLERIRKEFLERAPFARLMPGQERYQEEQRALWKWYFDELTGHYNKYPGLKNYERFLDELIERKTKRKIKEQEFAQYEERYELVKSYWDTMQAGKYLPVFTGLDNGLRFDIYEMRPIPDAREPRVRLQFTLLGTQRKWNVESSSGGGRIMKMNVNASFHELVFKGFDAEGKPAREMRASGDPFKLDYPERFIDEFPPGVVIGYYELPRVPSVVTKAELSFEIATRSVISGEEIVGRFTWKLDPVPEELKLPPGMAWEGAEEQILKEEGAEE
;
A
#
# COMPACT_ATOMS: atom_id res chain seq x y z
N MET A 1 -25.88 24.61 -59.01
CA MET A 1 -24.73 23.69 -58.84
C MET A 1 -25.20 22.25 -59.01
N ASN A 2 -25.13 21.68 -60.22
CA ASN A 2 -25.58 20.31 -60.50
C ASN A 2 -24.54 19.57 -61.36
N ASN A 3 -23.27 19.66 -60.97
CA ASN A 3 -22.18 19.00 -61.69
C ASN A 3 -22.02 17.56 -61.16
N PRO A 4 -22.23 16.53 -61.99
CA PRO A 4 -22.14 15.13 -61.59
C PRO A 4 -20.75 14.75 -61.08
N VAL A 5 -19.68 15.41 -61.55
CA VAL A 5 -18.30 15.20 -61.09
C VAL A 5 -18.13 15.68 -59.64
N ILE A 6 -18.71 16.83 -59.28
CA ILE A 6 -18.64 17.36 -57.91
C ILE A 6 -19.38 16.43 -56.94
N LYS A 7 -20.53 15.88 -57.35
CA LYS A 7 -21.28 14.89 -56.54
C LYS A 7 -20.46 13.60 -56.32
N LEU A 8 -19.80 13.10 -57.36
CA LEU A 8 -18.94 11.92 -57.27
C LEU A 8 -17.78 12.13 -56.29
N VAL A 9 -17.10 13.29 -56.36
CA VAL A 9 -15.99 13.65 -55.45
C VAL A 9 -16.46 13.73 -54.00
N ILE A 10 -17.64 14.33 -53.75
CA ILE A 10 -18.22 14.41 -52.40
C ILE A 10 -18.55 13.02 -51.86
N VAL A 11 -19.17 12.14 -52.67
CA VAL A 11 -19.48 10.77 -52.25
C VAL A 11 -18.22 9.97 -51.94
N LEU A 12 -17.18 10.09 -52.77
CA LEU A 12 -15.87 9.45 -52.52
C LEU A 12 -15.22 9.97 -51.24
N ALA A 13 -15.25 11.27 -50.98
CA ALA A 13 -14.70 11.85 -49.76
C ALA A 13 -15.44 11.35 -48.50
N VAL A 14 -16.78 11.22 -48.57
CA VAL A 14 -17.59 10.67 -47.47
C VAL A 14 -17.29 9.19 -47.25
N LEU A 15 -17.17 8.39 -48.32
CA LEU A 15 -16.84 6.96 -48.22
C LEU A 15 -15.43 6.73 -47.65
N LEU A 16 -14.44 7.50 -48.11
CA LEU A 16 -13.07 7.45 -47.56
C LEU A 16 -13.03 7.92 -46.11
N GLY A 17 -13.78 8.96 -45.75
CA GLY A 17 -13.91 9.43 -44.38
C GLY A 17 -14.56 8.38 -43.46
N ALA A 18 -15.63 7.72 -43.92
CA ALA A 18 -16.31 6.67 -43.18
C ALA A 18 -15.43 5.41 -43.01
N ALA A 19 -14.70 5.00 -44.06
CA ALA A 19 -13.75 3.90 -44.00
C ALA A 19 -12.58 4.21 -43.05
N GLY A 20 -12.01 5.42 -43.14
CA GLY A 20 -10.96 5.89 -42.24
C GLY A 20 -11.42 5.93 -40.78
N PHE A 21 -12.63 6.43 -40.52
CA PHE A 21 -13.23 6.43 -39.18
C PHE A 21 -13.48 5.01 -38.65
N GLY A 22 -13.98 4.10 -39.50
CA GLY A 22 -14.19 2.70 -39.15
C GLY A 22 -12.89 1.98 -38.77
N VAL A 23 -11.85 2.15 -39.58
CA VAL A 23 -10.51 1.60 -39.32
C VAL A 23 -9.91 2.21 -38.05
N SER A 24 -9.99 3.53 -37.88
CA SER A 24 -9.49 4.20 -36.67
C SER A 24 -10.17 3.71 -35.40
N LYS A 25 -11.50 3.55 -35.42
CA LYS A 25 -12.27 3.03 -34.28
C LYS A 25 -11.96 1.57 -33.98
N TYR A 26 -11.76 0.75 -35.01
CA TYR A 26 -11.35 -0.65 -34.84
C TYR A 26 -9.93 -0.77 -34.27
N GLN A 27 -8.98 0.04 -34.78
CA GLN A 27 -7.61 0.10 -34.28
C GLN A 27 -7.56 0.60 -32.83
N SER A 28 -8.34 1.63 -32.49
CA SER A 28 -8.47 2.15 -31.12
C SER A 28 -8.99 1.07 -30.17
N LYS A 29 -10.08 0.35 -30.52
CA LYS A 29 -10.56 -0.78 -29.71
C LYS A 29 -9.54 -1.90 -29.57
N THR A 30 -8.87 -2.29 -30.66
CA THR A 30 -7.85 -3.34 -30.63
C THR A 30 -6.70 -2.92 -29.72
N SER A 31 -6.25 -1.67 -29.83
CA SER A 31 -5.23 -1.08 -28.98
C SER A 31 -5.61 -1.06 -27.50
N GLU A 32 -6.88 -0.84 -27.15
CA GLU A 32 -7.35 -0.92 -25.77
C GLU A 32 -7.32 -2.36 -25.22
N TYR A 33 -7.70 -3.35 -26.03
CA TYR A 33 -7.61 -4.76 -25.63
C TYR A 33 -6.16 -5.20 -25.46
N ASP A 34 -5.28 -4.86 -26.41
CA ASP A 34 -3.86 -5.17 -26.33
C ASP A 34 -3.20 -4.47 -25.14
N HIS A 35 -3.61 -3.22 -24.86
CA HIS A 35 -3.16 -2.48 -23.69
C HIS A 35 -3.52 -3.21 -22.38
N LYS A 36 -4.78 -3.66 -22.24
CA LYS A 36 -5.24 -4.40 -21.05
C LYS A 36 -4.50 -5.73 -20.91
N LEU A 37 -4.37 -6.49 -22.00
CA LEU A 37 -3.65 -7.76 -22.00
C LEU A 37 -2.17 -7.56 -21.62
N GLY A 38 -1.54 -6.50 -22.13
CA GLY A 38 -0.17 -6.16 -21.80
C GLY A 38 0.02 -5.83 -20.32
N LEU A 39 -0.88 -5.04 -19.71
CA LEU A 39 -0.84 -4.78 -18.28
C LEU A 39 -1.02 -6.06 -17.45
N GLU A 40 -1.97 -6.92 -17.81
CA GLU A 40 -2.16 -8.21 -17.13
C GLU A 40 -0.93 -9.11 -17.23
N ARG A 41 -0.23 -9.09 -18.37
CA ARG A 41 1.04 -9.81 -18.54
C ARG A 41 2.11 -9.29 -17.58
N ILE A 42 2.28 -7.96 -17.50
CA ILE A 42 3.26 -7.33 -16.62
C ILE A 42 2.94 -7.67 -15.15
N ARG A 43 1.67 -7.60 -14.74
CA ARG A 43 1.21 -7.99 -13.39
C ARG A 43 1.51 -9.47 -13.10
N LYS A 44 1.23 -10.35 -14.05
CA LYS A 44 1.51 -11.79 -13.90
C LYS A 44 3.01 -12.05 -13.73
N GLU A 45 3.84 -11.48 -14.61
CA GLU A 45 5.30 -11.63 -14.52
C GLU A 45 5.84 -11.04 -13.21
N PHE A 46 5.25 -9.95 -12.71
CA PHE A 46 5.57 -9.42 -11.39
C PHE A 46 5.29 -10.44 -10.29
N LEU A 47 4.10 -11.06 -10.28
CA LEU A 47 3.73 -12.06 -9.27
C LEU A 47 4.59 -13.32 -9.34
N GLU A 48 5.15 -13.65 -10.50
CA GLU A 48 6.11 -14.75 -10.66
C GLU A 48 7.50 -14.41 -10.09
N ARG A 49 7.93 -13.14 -10.21
CA ARG A 49 9.23 -12.66 -9.72
C ARG A 49 9.22 -12.27 -8.24
N ALA A 50 8.11 -11.72 -7.75
CA ALA A 50 8.00 -11.16 -6.41
C ALA A 50 8.35 -12.15 -5.28
N PRO A 51 7.99 -13.45 -5.33
CA PRO A 51 8.38 -14.40 -4.30
C PRO A 51 9.89 -14.53 -4.14
N PHE A 52 10.68 -14.39 -5.21
CA PHE A 52 12.13 -14.49 -5.13
C PHE A 52 12.70 -13.35 -4.29
N ALA A 53 12.38 -12.09 -4.61
CA ALA A 53 12.80 -10.94 -3.82
C ALA A 53 12.27 -11.04 -2.37
N ARG A 54 10.98 -11.37 -2.22
CA ARG A 54 10.31 -11.46 -0.91
C ARG A 54 10.98 -12.44 0.04
N LEU A 55 11.51 -13.56 -0.44
CA LEU A 55 12.09 -14.61 0.40
C LEU A 55 13.59 -14.43 0.67
N MET A 56 14.20 -13.34 0.20
CA MET A 56 15.62 -13.08 0.41
C MET A 56 15.97 -12.88 1.89
N PRO A 57 16.90 -13.66 2.47
CA PRO A 57 17.31 -13.47 3.84
C PRO A 57 18.14 -12.18 4.00
N GLY A 58 18.03 -11.56 5.17
CA GLY A 58 18.79 -10.35 5.51
C GLY A 58 18.25 -9.07 4.85
N GLN A 59 18.42 -7.94 5.54
CA GLN A 59 17.83 -6.68 5.12
C GLN A 59 18.48 -6.08 3.87
N GLU A 60 19.81 -6.02 3.83
CA GLU A 60 20.55 -5.43 2.71
C GLU A 60 20.25 -6.15 1.39
N ARG A 61 20.39 -7.48 1.39
CA ARG A 61 20.11 -8.29 0.20
C ARG A 61 18.66 -8.20 -0.24
N TYR A 62 17.73 -8.21 0.70
CA TYR A 62 16.31 -7.99 0.41
C TYR A 62 16.08 -6.64 -0.26
N GLN A 63 16.63 -5.56 0.29
CA GLN A 63 16.46 -4.22 -0.27
C GLN A 63 17.03 -4.09 -1.70
N GLU A 64 18.17 -4.74 -1.99
CA GLU A 64 18.74 -4.79 -3.34
C GLU A 64 17.79 -5.48 -4.34
N GLU A 65 17.35 -6.68 -4.00
CA GLU A 65 16.48 -7.51 -4.85
C GLU A 65 15.10 -6.86 -5.03
N GLN A 66 14.57 -6.25 -3.98
CA GLN A 66 13.31 -5.53 -4.02
C GLN A 66 13.41 -4.27 -4.91
N ARG A 67 14.52 -3.53 -4.83
CA ARG A 67 14.77 -2.38 -5.72
C ARG A 67 14.91 -2.81 -7.17
N ALA A 68 15.59 -3.92 -7.43
CA ALA A 68 15.73 -4.49 -8.77
C ALA A 68 14.35 -4.91 -9.34
N LEU A 69 13.51 -5.55 -8.51
CA LEU A 69 12.15 -5.93 -8.87
C LEU A 69 11.28 -4.70 -9.20
N TRP A 70 11.31 -3.66 -8.37
CA TRP A 70 10.60 -2.41 -8.63
C TRP A 70 11.07 -1.75 -9.91
N LYS A 71 12.38 -1.62 -10.08
CA LYS A 71 12.94 -1.04 -11.30
C LYS A 71 12.46 -1.77 -12.55
N TRP A 72 12.54 -3.10 -12.57
CA TRP A 72 12.06 -3.91 -13.69
C TRP A 72 10.56 -3.64 -13.97
N TYR A 73 9.72 -3.63 -12.92
CA TYR A 73 8.29 -3.42 -13.08
C TYR A 73 7.95 -2.06 -13.71
N PHE A 74 8.58 -0.98 -13.23
CA PHE A 74 8.35 0.36 -13.76
C PHE A 74 8.98 0.57 -15.13
N ASP A 75 10.08 -0.11 -15.45
CA ASP A 75 10.67 -0.12 -16.80
C ASP A 75 9.71 -0.80 -17.79
N GLU A 76 9.09 -1.94 -17.44
CA GLU A 76 8.08 -2.62 -18.26
C GLU A 76 6.83 -1.76 -18.46
N LEU A 77 6.32 -1.13 -17.39
CA LEU A 77 5.19 -0.19 -17.50
C LEU A 77 5.53 1.00 -18.40
N THR A 78 6.74 1.55 -18.30
CA THR A 78 7.20 2.64 -19.15
C THR A 78 7.28 2.19 -20.61
N GLY A 79 7.86 1.01 -20.87
CA GLY A 79 7.90 0.41 -22.20
C GLY A 79 6.52 0.15 -22.80
N HIS A 80 5.56 -0.28 -21.97
CA HIS A 80 4.16 -0.45 -22.35
C HIS A 80 3.51 0.87 -22.72
N TYR A 81 3.65 1.90 -21.88
CA TYR A 81 3.05 3.20 -22.14
C TYR A 81 3.69 3.98 -23.28
N ASN A 82 4.95 3.72 -23.61
CA ASN A 82 5.56 4.25 -24.84
C ASN A 82 4.87 3.70 -26.10
N LYS A 83 4.28 2.50 -26.06
CA LYS A 83 3.48 1.93 -27.16
C LYS A 83 2.04 2.44 -27.16
N TYR A 84 1.52 2.79 -25.98
CA TYR A 84 0.13 3.22 -25.78
C TYR A 84 0.03 4.58 -25.04
N PRO A 85 0.62 5.67 -25.58
CA PRO A 85 0.79 6.92 -24.82
C PRO A 85 -0.55 7.58 -24.43
N GLY A 86 -1.57 7.47 -25.28
CA GLY A 86 -2.90 8.05 -25.02
C GLY A 86 -3.72 7.31 -23.96
N LEU A 87 -3.26 6.17 -23.47
CA LEU A 87 -3.94 5.37 -22.44
C LEU A 87 -3.31 5.49 -21.05
N LYS A 88 -2.21 6.26 -20.92
CA LYS A 88 -1.54 6.49 -19.64
C LYS A 88 -2.35 7.46 -18.78
N ASN A 89 -2.97 6.96 -17.73
CA ASN A 89 -3.56 7.79 -16.68
C ASN A 89 -3.53 7.05 -15.33
N TYR A 90 -2.56 7.39 -14.48
CA TYR A 90 -2.43 6.85 -13.12
C TYR A 90 -3.41 7.50 -12.13
N GLU A 91 -4.01 8.64 -12.48
CA GLU A 91 -4.92 9.41 -11.64
C GLU A 91 -6.39 9.14 -11.97
N ARG A 92 -6.66 8.15 -12.83
CA ARG A 92 -8.01 7.81 -13.32
C ARG A 92 -9.04 7.66 -12.19
N PHE A 93 -8.66 7.02 -11.08
CA PHE A 93 -9.53 6.88 -9.93
C PHE A 93 -9.90 8.24 -9.31
N LEU A 94 -8.93 9.14 -9.17
CA LEU A 94 -9.15 10.47 -8.60
C LEU A 94 -10.02 11.31 -9.55
N ASP A 95 -9.77 11.25 -10.86
CA ASP A 95 -10.59 11.91 -11.88
C ASP A 95 -12.07 11.47 -11.77
N GLU A 96 -12.30 10.15 -11.72
CA GLU A 96 -13.64 9.58 -11.56
C GLU A 96 -14.29 9.97 -10.22
N LEU A 97 -13.50 10.03 -9.15
CA LEU A 97 -13.96 10.43 -7.82
C LEU A 97 -14.40 11.91 -7.80
N ILE A 98 -13.62 12.80 -8.41
CA ILE A 98 -13.94 14.23 -8.57
C ILE A 98 -15.17 14.41 -9.45
N GLU A 99 -15.29 13.65 -10.54
CA GLU A 99 -16.46 13.69 -11.41
C GLU A 99 -17.73 13.28 -10.65
N ARG A 100 -17.66 12.22 -9.83
CA ARG A 100 -18.77 11.77 -8.98
C ARG A 100 -19.15 12.83 -7.94
N LYS A 101 -18.19 13.54 -7.35
CA LYS A 101 -18.42 14.66 -6.42
C LYS A 101 -19.15 15.81 -7.13
N THR A 102 -18.65 16.23 -8.28
CA THR A 102 -19.23 17.30 -9.10
C THR A 102 -20.66 16.96 -9.52
N LYS A 103 -20.93 15.71 -9.88
CA LYS A 103 -22.26 15.19 -10.22
C LYS A 103 -23.15 14.89 -9.00
N ARG A 104 -22.71 15.23 -7.78
CA ARG A 104 -23.41 14.97 -6.50
C ARG A 104 -23.81 13.50 -6.29
N LYS A 105 -23.03 12.57 -6.85
CA LYS A 105 -23.24 11.11 -6.72
C LYS A 105 -22.53 10.51 -5.50
N ILE A 106 -21.83 11.33 -4.72
CA ILE A 106 -21.09 10.94 -3.52
C ILE A 106 -21.18 12.08 -2.50
N LYS A 107 -21.21 11.74 -1.21
CA LYS A 107 -21.22 12.72 -0.11
C LYS A 107 -19.81 13.25 0.15
N GLU A 108 -19.71 14.45 0.73
CA GLU A 108 -18.41 15.09 1.05
C GLU A 108 -17.54 14.20 1.94
N GLN A 109 -18.12 13.61 2.99
CA GLN A 109 -17.41 12.71 3.89
C GLN A 109 -16.88 11.46 3.19
N GLU A 110 -17.67 10.88 2.26
CA GLU A 110 -17.26 9.70 1.51
C GLU A 110 -16.18 10.04 0.48
N PHE A 111 -16.27 11.22 -0.15
CA PHE A 111 -15.21 11.75 -1.01
C PHE A 111 -13.89 11.88 -0.25
N ALA A 112 -13.89 12.56 0.91
CA ALA A 112 -12.69 12.75 1.73
C ALA A 112 -12.04 11.42 2.15
N GLN A 113 -12.85 10.40 2.49
CA GLN A 113 -12.33 9.07 2.83
C GLN A 113 -11.66 8.37 1.64
N TYR A 114 -12.21 8.48 0.42
CA TYR A 114 -11.59 7.88 -0.76
C TYR A 114 -10.36 8.66 -1.23
N GLU A 115 -10.37 9.98 -1.08
CA GLU A 115 -9.25 10.86 -1.36
C GLU A 115 -8.07 10.53 -0.43
N GLU A 116 -8.28 10.44 0.88
CA GLU A 116 -7.24 10.04 1.84
C GLU A 116 -6.62 8.68 1.50
N ARG A 117 -7.45 7.70 1.12
CA ARG A 117 -6.98 6.37 0.68
C ARG A 117 -6.16 6.44 -0.60
N TYR A 118 -6.61 7.23 -1.58
CA TYR A 118 -5.89 7.44 -2.82
C TYR A 118 -4.53 8.09 -2.56
N GLU A 119 -4.47 9.14 -1.75
CA GLU A 119 -3.22 9.82 -1.39
C GLU A 119 -2.23 8.88 -0.69
N LEU A 120 -2.73 8.00 0.20
CA LEU A 120 -1.89 6.95 0.79
C LEU A 120 -1.30 6.05 -0.31
N VAL A 121 -2.13 5.48 -1.19
CA VAL A 121 -1.67 4.60 -2.28
C VAL A 121 -0.67 5.34 -3.19
N LYS A 122 -0.97 6.60 -3.54
CA LYS A 122 -0.12 7.44 -4.38
C LYS A 122 1.24 7.69 -3.75
N SER A 123 1.30 7.91 -2.44
CA SER A 123 2.56 8.11 -1.73
C SER A 123 3.49 6.88 -1.80
N TYR A 124 2.94 5.67 -1.65
CA TYR A 124 3.69 4.43 -1.84
C TYR A 124 4.10 4.23 -3.29
N TRP A 125 3.17 4.48 -4.22
CA TRP A 125 3.42 4.37 -5.65
C TRP A 125 4.58 5.26 -6.10
N ASP A 126 4.57 6.54 -5.73
CA ASP A 126 5.60 7.50 -6.08
C ASP A 126 6.95 7.13 -5.47
N THR A 127 6.95 6.63 -4.23
CA THR A 127 8.14 6.14 -3.55
C THR A 127 8.75 4.93 -4.28
N MET A 128 7.94 3.95 -4.64
CA MET A 128 8.37 2.75 -5.37
C MET A 128 8.85 3.12 -6.78
N GLN A 129 8.09 3.96 -7.49
CA GLN A 129 8.41 4.42 -8.84
C GLN A 129 9.73 5.21 -8.87
N ALA A 130 9.98 6.04 -7.87
CA ALA A 130 11.23 6.77 -7.72
C ALA A 130 12.42 5.90 -7.30
N GLY A 131 12.22 4.60 -7.03
CA GLY A 131 13.24 3.70 -6.51
C GLY A 131 13.68 4.04 -5.08
N LYS A 132 12.87 4.80 -4.34
CA LYS A 132 13.15 5.28 -2.98
C LYS A 132 12.55 4.40 -1.88
N TYR A 133 11.82 3.35 -2.26
CA TYR A 133 11.29 2.37 -1.31
C TYR A 133 12.46 1.59 -0.68
N LEU A 134 12.85 1.99 0.53
CA LEU A 134 13.94 1.41 1.30
C LEU A 134 13.48 1.26 2.75
N PRO A 135 12.87 0.11 3.09
CA PRO A 135 12.29 -0.05 4.41
C PRO A 135 13.35 -0.03 5.50
N VAL A 136 13.06 0.74 6.56
CA VAL A 136 13.94 0.91 7.72
C VAL A 136 14.07 -0.43 8.46
N PHE A 137 12.97 -1.15 8.58
CA PHE A 137 12.94 -2.50 9.14
C PHE A 137 12.26 -3.46 8.17
N THR A 138 12.81 -4.66 8.08
CA THR A 138 12.19 -5.76 7.33
C THR A 138 12.31 -7.05 8.13
N GLY A 139 11.30 -7.91 8.00
CA GLY A 139 11.24 -9.18 8.70
C GLY A 139 10.60 -10.22 7.80
N LEU A 140 11.16 -11.43 7.82
CA LEU A 140 10.65 -12.60 7.10
C LEU A 140 10.29 -13.66 8.12
N ASP A 141 9.04 -14.08 8.13
CA ASP A 141 8.60 -15.23 8.94
C ASP A 141 7.46 -15.96 8.24
N ASN A 142 7.51 -17.30 8.24
CA ASN A 142 6.53 -18.18 7.62
C ASN A 142 6.08 -17.77 6.20
N GLY A 143 7.00 -17.24 5.40
CA GLY A 143 6.75 -16.79 4.02
C GLY A 143 6.09 -15.41 3.87
N LEU A 144 5.74 -14.78 4.99
CA LEU A 144 5.29 -13.39 5.08
C LEU A 144 6.49 -12.46 5.24
N ARG A 145 6.43 -11.35 4.52
CA ARG A 145 7.43 -10.28 4.61
C ARG A 145 6.72 -9.02 5.09
N PHE A 146 7.16 -8.54 6.24
CA PHE A 146 6.63 -7.33 6.86
C PHE A 146 7.72 -6.26 6.89
N ASP A 147 7.43 -5.14 6.24
CA ASP A 147 8.35 -4.03 6.09
C ASP A 147 7.78 -2.81 6.80
N ILE A 148 8.59 -2.18 7.64
CA ILE A 148 8.33 -0.82 8.12
C ILE A 148 9.09 0.11 7.20
N TYR A 149 8.35 0.74 6.29
CA TYR A 149 8.95 1.64 5.30
C TYR A 149 9.40 2.95 5.94
N GLU A 150 8.59 3.48 6.85
CA GLU A 150 8.81 4.81 7.40
C GLU A 150 8.18 4.94 8.79
N MET A 151 8.88 5.61 9.70
CA MET A 151 8.35 6.03 10.99
C MET A 151 8.54 7.54 11.09
N ARG A 152 7.44 8.29 11.12
CA ARG A 152 7.50 9.75 11.15
C ARG A 152 6.53 10.35 12.15
N PRO A 153 6.91 11.43 12.83
CA PRO A 153 5.96 12.16 13.66
C PRO A 153 4.84 12.76 12.81
N ILE A 154 3.61 12.76 13.34
CA ILE A 154 2.48 13.44 12.70
C ILE A 154 2.55 14.91 13.08
N PRO A 155 2.75 15.83 12.12
CA PRO A 155 2.75 17.26 12.41
C PRO A 155 1.37 17.71 12.87
N ASP A 156 1.32 18.68 13.79
CA ASP A 156 0.10 19.33 14.27
C ASP A 156 -0.98 18.40 14.87
N ALA A 157 -0.62 17.15 15.20
CA ALA A 157 -1.50 16.26 15.92
C ALA A 157 -1.78 16.81 17.32
N ARG A 158 -3.06 16.81 17.73
CA ARG A 158 -3.49 17.26 19.07
C ARG A 158 -2.73 16.56 20.19
N GLU A 159 -2.42 15.27 19.98
CA GLU A 159 -1.55 14.45 20.82
C GLU A 159 -0.31 14.06 20.01
N PRO A 160 0.91 14.15 20.57
CA PRO A 160 2.12 13.77 19.84
C PRO A 160 2.12 12.29 19.45
N ARG A 161 1.95 12.04 18.14
CA ARG A 161 1.92 10.69 17.56
C ARG A 161 3.02 10.49 16.53
N VAL A 162 3.33 9.22 16.28
CA VAL A 162 4.18 8.71 15.20
C VAL A 162 3.31 7.88 14.29
N ARG A 163 3.38 8.14 12.98
CA ARG A 163 2.86 7.26 11.96
C ARG A 163 3.93 6.26 11.56
N LEU A 164 3.65 4.98 11.78
CA LEU A 164 4.46 3.85 11.33
C LEU A 164 3.81 3.29 10.07
N GLN A 165 4.41 3.56 8.93
CA GLN A 165 3.98 3.11 7.61
C GLN A 165 4.58 1.74 7.30
N PHE A 166 3.75 0.81 6.84
CA PHE A 166 4.18 -0.56 6.55
C PHE A 166 3.73 -1.07 5.19
N THR A 167 4.45 -2.07 4.69
CA THR A 167 3.93 -3.00 3.70
C THR A 167 3.95 -4.43 4.22
N LEU A 168 2.99 -5.22 3.77
CA LEU A 168 2.91 -6.65 4.04
C LEU A 168 2.79 -7.38 2.70
N LEU A 169 3.72 -8.31 2.48
CA LEU A 169 3.87 -9.08 1.26
C LEU A 169 3.73 -10.57 1.56
N GLY A 170 3.20 -11.32 0.59
CA GLY A 170 3.06 -12.78 0.70
C GLY A 170 1.76 -13.25 1.34
N THR A 171 0.84 -12.33 1.61
CA THR A 171 -0.52 -12.67 1.99
C THR A 171 -1.32 -13.15 0.79
N GLN A 172 -2.20 -14.12 1.03
CA GLN A 172 -3.08 -14.65 -0.02
C GLN A 172 -4.34 -13.80 -0.11
N ARG A 173 -4.73 -13.47 -1.34
CA ARG A 173 -5.92 -12.66 -1.64
C ARG A 173 -7.09 -13.56 -2.03
N LYS A 174 -8.29 -13.18 -1.59
CA LYS A 174 -9.53 -13.86 -1.98
C LYS A 174 -10.56 -12.84 -2.44
N TRP A 175 -11.15 -13.12 -3.60
CA TRP A 175 -12.38 -12.47 -4.00
C TRP A 175 -13.52 -12.96 -3.12
N ASN A 176 -14.11 -12.03 -2.37
CA ASN A 176 -15.32 -12.27 -1.60
C ASN A 176 -16.50 -11.57 -2.27
N VAL A 177 -17.65 -12.22 -2.21
CA VAL A 177 -18.93 -11.63 -2.65
C VAL A 177 -19.62 -11.10 -1.40
N GLU A 178 -19.68 -9.78 -1.25
CA GLU A 178 -20.42 -9.14 -0.16
C GLU A 178 -21.80 -8.68 -0.68
N SER A 179 -22.84 -8.91 0.12
CA SER A 179 -24.16 -8.37 -0.16
C SER A 179 -24.17 -6.88 0.18
N SER A 180 -24.44 -6.04 -0.81
CA SER A 180 -24.71 -4.63 -0.61
C SER A 180 -26.03 -4.45 0.11
N SER A 181 -26.12 -3.41 0.96
CA SER A 181 -27.34 -2.97 1.62
C SER A 181 -28.49 -2.64 0.66
N GLY A 182 -28.22 -2.50 -0.64
CA GLY A 182 -29.22 -2.36 -1.72
C GLY A 182 -29.60 -3.65 -2.45
N GLY A 183 -29.25 -4.84 -1.95
CA GLY A 183 -29.58 -6.14 -2.56
C GLY A 183 -28.69 -6.57 -3.74
N GLY A 184 -27.71 -5.73 -4.13
CA GLY A 184 -26.70 -6.08 -5.13
C GLY A 184 -25.53 -6.90 -4.54
N ARG A 185 -24.84 -7.68 -5.36
CA ARG A 185 -23.58 -8.35 -4.97
C ARG A 185 -22.40 -7.45 -5.33
N ILE A 186 -21.54 -7.15 -4.36
CA ILE A 186 -20.28 -6.42 -4.57
C ILE A 186 -19.13 -7.42 -4.47
N MET A 187 -18.33 -7.52 -5.54
CA MET A 187 -17.06 -8.25 -5.51
C MET A 187 -16.04 -7.40 -4.77
N LYS A 188 -15.48 -7.92 -3.68
CA LYS A 188 -14.44 -7.25 -2.90
C LYS A 188 -13.24 -8.17 -2.81
N MET A 189 -12.07 -7.66 -3.18
CA MET A 189 -10.82 -8.34 -2.89
C MET A 189 -10.44 -8.01 -1.45
N ASN A 190 -10.39 -9.02 -0.58
CA ASN A 190 -9.86 -8.85 0.77
C ASN A 190 -8.60 -9.70 0.89
N VAL A 191 -7.68 -9.22 1.71
CA VAL A 191 -6.59 -10.04 2.22
C VAL A 191 -7.04 -10.53 3.58
N ASN A 192 -7.01 -11.84 3.81
CA ASN A 192 -7.28 -12.40 5.13
C ASN A 192 -6.05 -12.21 6.01
N ALA A 193 -5.59 -10.99 6.25
CA ALA A 193 -4.49 -10.69 7.16
C ALA A 193 -5.05 -9.97 8.39
N SER A 194 -4.78 -10.48 9.57
CA SER A 194 -5.18 -9.92 10.86
C SER A 194 -3.93 -9.54 11.63
N PHE A 195 -3.89 -8.31 12.11
CA PHE A 195 -2.80 -7.83 12.95
C PHE A 195 -3.23 -8.02 14.41
N HIS A 196 -2.71 -9.07 15.04
CA HIS A 196 -3.17 -9.48 16.36
C HIS A 196 -2.58 -8.61 17.46
N GLU A 197 -1.28 -8.35 17.36
CA GLU A 197 -0.55 -7.66 18.42
C GLU A 197 0.56 -6.78 17.86
N LEU A 198 0.65 -5.57 18.40
CA LEU A 198 1.83 -4.73 18.36
C LEU A 198 2.30 -4.54 19.81
N VAL A 199 3.55 -4.89 20.08
CA VAL A 199 4.21 -4.63 21.36
C VAL A 199 5.40 -3.71 21.16
N PHE A 200 5.45 -2.64 21.95
CA PHE A 200 6.59 -1.73 22.03
C PHE A 200 7.15 -1.78 23.45
N LYS A 201 8.35 -2.35 23.62
CA LYS A 201 9.06 -2.40 24.90
C LYS A 201 10.18 -1.37 24.91
N GLY A 202 10.13 -0.42 25.82
CA GLY A 202 11.15 0.60 26.01
C GLY A 202 12.08 0.27 27.18
N PHE A 203 13.36 0.55 27.02
CA PHE A 203 14.41 0.36 28.01
C PHE A 203 15.18 1.66 28.26
N ASP A 204 15.66 1.84 29.48
CA ASP A 204 16.55 2.95 29.86
C ASP A 204 17.99 2.74 29.34
N ALA A 205 18.91 3.65 29.68
CA ALA A 205 20.30 3.60 29.22
C ALA A 205 21.05 2.38 29.78
N GLU A 206 20.67 1.92 30.97
CA GLU A 206 21.18 0.77 31.68
C GLU A 206 20.59 -0.56 31.18
N GLY A 207 19.59 -0.50 30.29
CA GLY A 207 18.91 -1.65 29.70
C GLY A 207 17.80 -2.25 30.58
N LYS A 208 17.38 -1.54 31.65
CA LYS A 208 16.23 -1.96 32.46
C LYS A 208 14.92 -1.60 31.73
N PRO A 209 13.86 -2.40 31.87
CA PRO A 209 12.54 -2.07 31.34
C PRO A 209 12.07 -0.73 31.91
N ALA A 210 11.84 0.24 31.03
CA ALA A 210 11.34 1.55 31.40
C ALA A 210 9.82 1.61 31.24
N ARG A 211 9.31 1.16 30.09
CA ARG A 211 7.88 1.23 29.73
C ARG A 211 7.49 0.15 28.71
N GLU A 212 6.23 -0.26 28.70
CA GLU A 212 5.68 -1.14 27.67
C GLU A 212 4.34 -0.61 27.15
N MET A 213 4.15 -0.63 25.84
CA MET A 213 2.86 -0.37 25.21
C MET A 213 2.44 -1.58 24.39
N ARG A 214 1.19 -1.98 24.56
CA ARG A 214 0.52 -2.95 23.70
C ARG A 214 -0.61 -2.26 22.97
N ALA A 215 -0.62 -2.37 21.65
CA ALA A 215 -1.78 -1.99 20.86
C ALA A 215 -2.44 -3.24 20.32
N SER A 216 -3.70 -3.45 20.72
CA SER A 216 -4.58 -4.46 20.16
C SER A 216 -5.53 -3.80 19.16
N GLY A 217 -5.59 -4.30 17.94
CA GLY A 217 -6.50 -3.79 16.91
C GLY A 217 -5.85 -3.76 15.53
N ASP A 218 -6.69 -3.90 14.51
CA ASP A 218 -6.23 -3.83 13.13
C ASP A 218 -5.79 -2.39 12.80
N PRO A 219 -4.62 -2.21 12.14
CA PRO A 219 -4.20 -0.92 11.66
C PRO A 219 -5.13 -0.41 10.56
N PHE A 220 -4.95 0.85 10.21
CA PHE A 220 -5.43 1.29 8.91
C PHE A 220 -4.65 0.55 7.83
N LYS A 221 -5.35 -0.22 6.98
CA LYS A 221 -4.74 -1.00 5.90
C LYS A 221 -5.58 -0.97 4.64
N LEU A 222 -4.90 -1.07 3.51
CA LEU A 222 -5.48 -1.23 2.18
C LEU A 222 -4.97 -2.54 1.57
N ASP A 223 -5.87 -3.52 1.52
CA ASP A 223 -5.61 -4.87 1.01
C ASP A 223 -5.45 -4.93 -0.52
N TYR A 224 -6.05 -3.96 -1.22
CA TYR A 224 -6.11 -3.89 -2.68
C TYR A 224 -5.81 -2.46 -3.19
N PRO A 225 -4.55 -2.00 -3.06
CA PRO A 225 -4.12 -0.68 -3.56
C PRO A 225 -4.37 -0.47 -5.06
N GLU A 226 -4.36 -1.55 -5.84
CA GLU A 226 -4.58 -1.57 -7.30
C GLU A 226 -5.98 -1.08 -7.69
N ARG A 227 -6.91 -0.96 -6.73
CA ARG A 227 -8.20 -0.29 -6.94
C ARG A 227 -8.08 1.21 -7.14
N PHE A 228 -7.04 1.83 -6.56
CA PHE A 228 -6.84 3.27 -6.57
C PHE A 228 -5.86 3.69 -7.66
N ILE A 229 -4.85 2.87 -7.93
CA ILE A 229 -3.94 3.02 -9.07
C ILE A 229 -3.86 1.66 -9.74
N ASP A 230 -4.48 1.50 -10.91
CA ASP A 230 -4.59 0.21 -11.59
C ASP A 230 -3.21 -0.48 -11.71
N GLU A 231 -2.17 0.28 -12.03
CA GLU A 231 -0.82 -0.22 -12.25
C GLU A 231 -0.03 -0.49 -10.96
N PHE A 232 -0.60 -0.23 -9.78
CA PHE A 232 0.07 -0.51 -8.52
C PHE A 232 0.57 -1.96 -8.48
N PRO A 233 1.80 -2.25 -7.99
CA PRO A 233 2.33 -3.59 -8.05
C PRO A 233 1.43 -4.60 -7.32
N PRO A 234 1.10 -5.74 -7.94
CA PRO A 234 0.09 -6.63 -7.39
C PRO A 234 0.57 -7.39 -6.15
N GLY A 235 -0.33 -7.62 -5.20
CA GLY A 235 -0.07 -8.50 -4.04
C GLY A 235 0.60 -7.81 -2.85
N VAL A 236 0.66 -6.47 -2.87
CA VAL A 236 1.15 -5.66 -1.76
C VAL A 236 -0.03 -5.19 -0.91
N VAL A 237 0.07 -5.36 0.41
CA VAL A 237 -0.79 -4.67 1.38
C VAL A 237 -0.01 -3.49 1.92
N ILE A 238 -0.65 -2.33 1.99
CA ILE A 238 -0.05 -1.13 2.58
C ILE A 238 -0.90 -0.64 3.74
N GLY A 239 -0.31 0.06 4.68
CA GLY A 239 -1.05 0.62 5.79
C GLY A 239 -0.18 1.42 6.73
N TYR A 240 -0.77 1.80 7.85
CA TYR A 240 -0.05 2.45 8.92
C TYR A 240 -0.68 2.22 10.29
N TYR A 241 0.16 2.33 11.32
CA TYR A 241 -0.24 2.55 12.69
C TYR A 241 -0.01 4.00 13.08
N GLU A 242 -0.85 4.54 13.96
CA GLU A 242 -0.59 5.78 14.65
C GLU A 242 -0.37 5.50 16.12
N LEU A 243 0.88 5.60 16.55
CA LEU A 243 1.31 5.27 17.91
C LEU A 243 1.63 6.54 18.69
N PRO A 244 1.41 6.58 20.00
CA PRO A 244 1.93 7.66 20.83
C PRO A 244 3.47 7.68 20.73
N ARG A 245 4.05 8.89 20.74
CA ARG A 245 5.51 9.03 20.85
C ARG A 245 6.02 8.42 22.15
N VAL A 246 7.25 7.93 22.15
CA VAL A 246 7.83 7.23 23.30
C VAL A 246 8.42 8.19 24.33
N PRO A 247 8.39 7.88 25.63
CA PRO A 247 8.93 8.78 26.65
C PRO A 247 10.42 9.05 26.50
N SER A 248 10.87 10.22 26.92
CA SER A 248 12.29 10.63 26.85
C SER A 248 13.23 9.71 27.64
N VAL A 249 12.72 9.01 28.67
CA VAL A 249 13.48 8.01 29.46
C VAL A 249 13.81 6.75 28.65
N VAL A 250 13.06 6.46 27.58
CA VAL A 250 13.30 5.31 26.72
C VAL A 250 14.46 5.63 25.78
N THR A 251 15.60 4.97 25.97
CA THR A 251 16.79 5.12 25.11
C THR A 251 16.89 4.01 24.07
N LYS A 252 16.40 2.82 24.41
CA LYS A 252 16.35 1.64 23.53
C LYS A 252 14.94 1.11 23.46
N ALA A 253 14.58 0.49 22.35
CA ALA A 253 13.28 -0.16 22.25
C ALA A 253 13.33 -1.47 21.46
N GLU A 254 12.37 -2.34 21.77
CA GLU A 254 12.05 -3.53 21.00
C GLU A 254 10.60 -3.42 20.50
N LEU A 255 10.44 -3.51 19.20
CA LEU A 255 9.17 -3.44 18.49
C LEU A 255 8.83 -4.81 17.95
N SER A 256 7.69 -5.37 18.37
CA SER A 256 7.24 -6.69 17.95
C SER A 256 5.83 -6.65 17.35
N PHE A 257 5.61 -7.47 16.32
CA PHE A 257 4.33 -7.66 15.66
C PHE A 257 3.99 -9.13 15.50
N GLU A 258 2.72 -9.46 15.71
CA GLU A 258 2.14 -10.74 15.33
C GLU A 258 1.06 -10.51 14.26
N ILE A 259 1.27 -11.11 13.09
CA ILE A 259 0.38 -10.98 11.93
C ILE A 259 -0.03 -12.38 11.50
N ALA A 260 -1.32 -12.68 11.49
CA ALA A 260 -1.81 -13.93 10.92
C ALA A 260 -2.39 -13.68 9.53
N THR A 261 -2.20 -14.64 8.63
CA THR A 261 -2.98 -14.72 7.41
C THR A 261 -3.57 -16.11 7.19
N ARG A 262 -4.79 -16.17 6.66
CA ARG A 262 -5.42 -17.45 6.36
C ARG A 262 -5.18 -17.85 4.91
N SER A 263 -4.62 -19.03 4.70
CA SER A 263 -4.46 -19.60 3.36
C SER A 263 -5.82 -19.79 2.68
N VAL A 264 -5.90 -19.37 1.42
CA VAL A 264 -7.06 -19.56 0.55
C VAL A 264 -7.13 -21.00 0.05
N ILE A 265 -6.00 -21.72 -0.01
CA ILE A 265 -5.92 -23.09 -0.54
C ILE A 265 -6.15 -24.12 0.59
N SER A 266 -5.33 -24.09 1.65
CA SER A 266 -5.42 -25.09 2.73
C SER A 266 -6.42 -24.69 3.82
N GLY A 267 -6.77 -23.40 3.94
CA GLY A 267 -7.58 -22.88 5.04
C GLY A 267 -6.83 -22.75 6.36
N GLU A 268 -5.55 -23.13 6.41
CA GLU A 268 -4.67 -23.00 7.56
C GLU A 268 -4.27 -21.55 7.82
N GLU A 269 -3.95 -21.27 9.08
CA GLU A 269 -3.45 -19.97 9.51
C GLU A 269 -1.92 -19.96 9.47
N ILE A 270 -1.36 -18.94 8.83
CA ILE A 270 0.07 -18.67 8.73
C ILE A 270 0.32 -17.46 9.63
N VAL A 271 1.06 -17.64 10.71
CA VAL A 271 1.37 -16.57 11.67
C VAL A 271 2.81 -16.14 11.47
N GLY A 272 3.03 -14.87 11.14
CA GLY A 272 4.35 -14.23 11.11
C GLY A 272 4.60 -13.42 12.38
N ARG A 273 5.76 -13.60 12.99
CA ARG A 273 6.24 -12.85 14.15
C ARG A 273 7.47 -12.06 13.78
N PHE A 274 7.42 -10.76 13.98
CA PHE A 274 8.47 -9.84 13.57
C PHE A 274 8.93 -9.04 14.77
N THR A 275 10.24 -8.98 14.99
CA THR A 275 10.83 -8.23 16.10
C THR A 275 12.03 -7.43 15.62
N TRP A 276 12.07 -6.15 15.98
CA TRP A 276 13.17 -5.25 15.66
C TRP A 276 13.62 -4.47 16.90
N LYS A 277 14.90 -4.13 16.92
CA LYS A 277 15.50 -3.32 17.99
C LYS A 277 15.82 -1.93 17.46
N LEU A 278 15.43 -0.92 18.23
CA LEU A 278 15.77 0.47 18.02
C LEU A 278 16.77 0.86 19.11
N ASP A 279 18.05 0.89 18.76
CA ASP A 279 19.15 1.25 19.66
C ASP A 279 20.15 2.16 18.93
N PRO A 280 20.15 3.48 19.17
CA PRO A 280 19.23 4.22 20.04
C PRO A 280 17.86 4.45 19.38
N VAL A 281 16.86 4.78 20.21
CA VAL A 281 15.57 5.33 19.74
C VAL A 281 15.79 6.74 19.19
N PRO A 282 15.41 7.04 17.92
CA PRO A 282 15.54 8.38 17.35
C PRO A 282 14.78 9.45 18.15
N GLU A 283 15.38 10.62 18.34
CA GLU A 283 14.84 11.71 19.17
C GLU A 283 13.50 12.23 18.66
N GLU A 284 13.29 12.24 17.34
CA GLU A 284 12.03 12.64 16.72
C GLU A 284 10.84 11.75 17.11
N LEU A 285 11.10 10.50 17.49
CA LEU A 285 10.08 9.55 17.94
C LEU A 285 9.76 9.73 19.43
N LYS A 286 10.55 10.51 20.16
CA LYS A 286 10.37 10.75 21.59
C LYS A 286 9.39 11.89 21.88
N LEU A 287 8.74 11.79 23.03
CA LEU A 287 7.94 12.84 23.62
C LEU A 287 8.86 13.95 24.14
N PRO A 288 8.40 15.22 24.09
CA PRO A 288 9.04 16.30 24.84
C PRO A 288 9.12 15.95 26.34
N PRO A 289 10.16 16.42 27.06
CA PRO A 289 10.28 16.20 28.49
C PRO A 289 9.02 16.62 29.26
N GLY A 290 8.54 15.76 30.16
CA GLY A 290 7.40 16.06 31.04
C GLY A 290 6.02 15.68 30.51
N MET A 291 5.89 15.14 29.29
CA MET A 291 4.63 14.58 28.81
C MET A 291 4.45 13.11 29.23
N ALA A 292 3.25 12.76 29.68
CA ALA A 292 2.89 11.39 30.04
C ALA A 292 2.71 10.52 28.78
N TRP A 293 3.03 9.23 28.89
CA TRP A 293 2.78 8.27 27.82
C TRP A 293 1.37 7.71 27.94
N GLU A 294 0.43 8.25 27.17
CA GLU A 294 -0.94 7.76 27.17
C GLU A 294 -1.02 6.40 26.44
N GLY A 295 -1.61 5.39 27.09
CA GLY A 295 -1.83 4.06 26.50
C GLY A 295 -0.75 3.01 26.80
N ALA A 296 0.21 3.30 27.68
CA ALA A 296 1.24 2.35 28.10
C ALA A 296 1.01 1.83 29.52
N GLU A 297 1.36 0.57 29.75
CA GLU A 297 1.43 0.00 31.10
C GLU A 297 2.80 0.32 31.70
N GLU A 298 2.79 0.93 32.87
CA GLU A 298 4.01 1.21 33.62
C GLU A 298 4.45 -0.06 34.36
N GLN A 299 5.33 -0.85 33.75
CA GLN A 299 6.04 -1.90 34.48
C GLN A 299 7.17 -1.26 35.30
N ILE A 300 6.81 -0.63 36.42
CA ILE A 300 7.79 -0.42 37.49
C ILE A 300 8.03 -1.80 38.09
N LEU A 301 9.19 -2.39 37.82
CA LEU A 301 9.69 -3.48 38.68
C LEU A 301 9.77 -2.89 40.09
N LYS A 302 8.80 -3.23 40.94
CA LYS A 302 8.99 -3.06 42.39
C LYS A 302 10.28 -3.83 42.71
N GLU A 303 11.28 -3.12 43.20
CA GLU A 303 12.39 -3.76 43.89
C GLU A 303 11.77 -4.55 45.06
N GLU A 304 11.55 -5.85 44.87
CA GLU A 304 11.38 -6.77 45.98
C GLU A 304 12.71 -6.80 46.73
N GLY A 305 12.83 -6.00 47.79
CA GLY A 305 13.94 -6.09 48.73
C GLY A 305 14.37 -4.79 49.39
N ALA A 306 13.48 -4.18 50.18
CA ALA A 306 13.89 -3.35 51.32
C ALA A 306 12.81 -3.39 52.40
N GLU A 307 12.65 -4.58 53.02
CA GLU A 307 12.13 -4.65 54.38
C GLU A 307 13.31 -4.37 55.34
N GLU A 308 13.22 -3.25 56.06
CA GLU A 308 13.68 -3.14 57.46
C GLU A 308 12.49 -2.68 58.31
#